data_AF-A0A931BF91-F1
#
_entry.id   AF-A0A931BF91-F1
#
_cell.length_a   1.000
_cell.length_b   1.000
_cell.length_c   1.000
_cell.angle_alpha   90.00
_cell.angle_beta   90.00
_cell.angle_gamma   90.00
#
_symmetry.space_group_name_H-M   'P 1'
#
loop_
_entity.id
_entity.type
_entity.pdbx_description
1 polymer ?
#
loop_
_entity_poly.entity_id
_entity_poly.type
_entity_poly.pdbx_seq_one_letter_code
_entity_poly.pdbx_strand_id
1 'polypeptide(L)'
;MKLSTKFSLFNALSRVAILLLLVVGLPPVMSRLALLATDQRLVQKKEKVLRLIRRTGISAFIAGEQSSYGSYNLLKEEFISLETIVPGPKIDVIEDSKRAVEDEIVPYRVLSYSFAQNGQNYLLEIGRSTDSIGETERNFRRYAFYLLLLGVALTTLADLAFFRYLLAPFYTIIRQRLRNSHYPPAFDFDPVETSTDDFRYLDESLREMMATIQASFSKERKFIADASHELLTPLAALQYRFDNMLADESLSEENQLRVVESQRTVHRLRTIIKSLLMISKIENDQFTRTDSVRLQELTAEVSEEVQDRLAVRNLTLTCLVEPDFVVERCNRGLLFTLLFNLVSNAIKYNRENGQVYLLGRPDPTGRGYVLEVRDTGQGIAKEQLPHLFHRFDKGAAADADSYGLGLSIARTIADLHDIAIEVNSIEGLGTSFLLTFPPTPAARR
;
A
#
# COMPACT_ATOMS: atom_id res chain seq x y z
N MET A 1 -7.61 -2.12 0.35
CA MET A 1 -8.04 -0.84 -0.25
C MET A 1 -7.32 0.31 0.43
N LYS A 2 -6.84 1.30 -0.32
CA LYS A 2 -6.19 2.50 0.25
C LYS A 2 -7.21 3.31 1.06
N LEU A 3 -6.75 4.09 2.04
CA LEU A 3 -7.59 4.94 2.88
C LEU A 3 -8.49 5.86 2.03
N SER A 4 -7.92 6.47 0.99
CA SER A 4 -8.67 7.29 0.01
C SER A 4 -9.80 6.53 -0.67
N THR A 5 -9.62 5.24 -0.99
CA THR A 5 -10.64 4.41 -1.62
C THR A 5 -11.78 4.07 -0.66
N LYS A 6 -11.47 3.84 0.63
CA LYS A 6 -12.49 3.57 1.66
C LYS A 6 -13.38 4.80 1.90
N PHE A 7 -12.77 5.99 2.04
CA PHE A 7 -13.53 7.24 2.19
C PHE A 7 -14.36 7.59 0.95
N SER A 8 -13.79 7.43 -0.25
CA SER A 8 -14.53 7.65 -1.49
C SER A 8 -15.74 6.73 -1.61
N LEU A 9 -15.59 5.46 -1.22
CA LEU A 9 -16.70 4.49 -1.21
C LEU A 9 -17.79 4.87 -0.19
N PHE A 10 -17.39 5.25 1.02
CA PHE A 10 -18.34 5.69 2.06
C PHE A 10 -19.14 6.93 1.62
N ASN A 11 -18.47 7.94 1.06
CA ASN A 11 -19.16 9.14 0.58
C ASN A 11 -20.06 8.85 -0.61
N ALA A 12 -19.64 7.96 -1.53
CA ALA A 12 -20.49 7.52 -2.64
C ALA A 12 -21.75 6.81 -2.14
N LEU A 13 -21.62 5.88 -1.18
CA LEU A 13 -22.77 5.19 -0.58
C LEU A 13 -23.72 6.15 0.15
N SER A 14 -23.17 7.10 0.92
CA SER A 14 -23.97 8.13 1.60
C SER A 14 -24.76 8.99 0.61
N ARG A 15 -24.12 9.43 -0.49
CA ARG A 15 -24.81 10.17 -1.56
C ARG A 15 -25.91 9.37 -2.23
N VAL A 16 -25.69 8.08 -2.50
CA VAL A 16 -26.73 7.20 -3.06
C VAL A 16 -27.91 7.06 -2.09
N ALA A 17 -27.66 6.94 -0.78
CA ALA A 17 -28.71 6.89 0.22
C ALA A 17 -29.54 8.19 0.26
N ILE A 18 -28.88 9.36 0.23
CA ILE A 18 -29.54 10.68 0.18
C ILE A 18 -30.36 10.83 -1.11
N LEU A 19 -29.80 10.42 -2.25
CA LEU A 19 -30.47 10.37 -3.55
C LEU A 19 -31.76 9.56 -3.49
N LEU A 20 -31.69 8.34 -2.95
CA LEU A 20 -32.84 7.45 -2.82
C LEU A 20 -33.92 8.07 -1.93
N LEU A 21 -33.52 8.65 -0.79
CA LEU A 21 -34.46 9.32 0.12
C LEU A 21 -35.18 10.47 -0.57
N LEU A 22 -34.47 11.31 -1.31
CA LEU A 22 -35.05 12.44 -2.04
C LEU A 22 -35.93 12.00 -3.22
N VAL A 23 -35.52 10.98 -3.98
CA VAL A 23 -36.30 10.45 -5.11
C VAL A 23 -37.62 9.83 -4.64
N VAL A 24 -37.62 9.18 -3.47
CA VAL A 24 -38.84 8.61 -2.87
C VAL A 24 -39.69 9.67 -2.16
N GLY A 25 -39.06 10.65 -1.49
CA GLY A 25 -39.75 11.64 -0.67
C GLY A 25 -40.30 12.86 -1.42
N LEU A 26 -39.67 13.30 -2.51
CA LEU A 26 -40.13 14.48 -3.27
C LEU A 26 -41.48 14.29 -3.99
N PRO A 27 -41.78 13.15 -4.65
CA PRO A 27 -43.04 12.97 -5.37
C PRO A 27 -44.31 13.24 -4.54
N PRO A 28 -44.51 12.65 -3.33
CA PRO A 28 -45.72 12.91 -2.56
C PRO A 28 -45.82 14.36 -2.06
N VAL A 29 -44.69 15.00 -1.77
CA VAL A 29 -44.65 16.42 -1.37
C VAL A 29 -45.06 17.32 -2.53
N MET A 30 -44.50 17.08 -3.72
CA MET A 30 -44.82 17.85 -4.92
C MET A 30 -46.28 17.69 -5.36
N SER A 31 -46.81 16.47 -5.29
CA SER A 31 -48.22 16.21 -5.58
C SER A 31 -49.15 16.98 -4.63
N ARG A 32 -48.87 16.98 -3.32
CA ARG A 32 -49.64 17.77 -2.34
C ARG A 32 -49.56 19.27 -2.60
N LEU A 33 -48.38 19.80 -2.93
CA LEU A 33 -48.22 21.22 -3.25
C LEU A 33 -48.98 21.62 -4.52
N ALA A 34 -48.97 20.77 -5.54
CA ALA A 34 -49.71 21.00 -6.79
C ALA A 34 -51.24 21.05 -6.57
N LEU A 35 -51.77 20.18 -5.71
CA LEU A 35 -53.18 20.20 -5.31
C LEU A 35 -53.53 21.48 -4.54
N LEU A 36 -52.74 21.86 -3.53
CA LEU A 36 -52.96 23.10 -2.77
C LEU A 36 -52.92 24.35 -3.66
N ALA A 37 -51.96 24.42 -4.59
CA ALA A 37 -51.86 25.52 -5.54
C ALA A 37 -53.09 25.56 -6.49
N THR A 38 -53.63 24.40 -6.86
CA THR A 38 -54.84 24.30 -7.67
C THR A 38 -56.07 24.78 -6.91
N ASP A 39 -56.24 24.35 -5.66
CA ASP A 39 -57.34 24.78 -4.80
C ASP A 39 -57.36 26.30 -4.63
N GLN A 40 -56.19 26.90 -4.35
CA GLN A 40 -56.06 28.37 -4.28
C GLN A 40 -56.44 29.05 -5.60
N ARG A 41 -56.06 28.48 -6.75
CA ARG A 41 -56.38 29.01 -8.08
C ARG A 41 -57.88 28.93 -8.37
N LEU A 42 -58.55 27.85 -7.97
CA LEU A 42 -60.01 27.71 -8.09
C LEU A 42 -60.73 28.77 -7.26
N VAL A 43 -60.30 28.99 -6.01
CA VAL A 43 -60.85 30.05 -5.14
C VAL A 43 -60.65 31.44 -5.75
N GLN A 44 -59.45 31.75 -6.28
CA GLN A 44 -59.20 33.03 -6.95
C GLN A 44 -60.08 33.22 -8.20
N LYS A 45 -60.34 32.15 -8.95
CA LYS A 45 -61.25 32.19 -10.10
C LYS A 45 -62.69 32.41 -9.68
N LYS A 46 -63.17 31.74 -8.61
CA LYS A 46 -64.48 31.99 -8.00
C LYS A 46 -64.68 33.48 -7.75
N GLU A 47 -63.73 34.12 -7.06
CA GLU A 47 -63.80 35.55 -6.75
C GLU A 47 -63.78 36.45 -7.99
N LYS A 48 -63.10 36.04 -9.07
CA LYS A 48 -63.13 36.76 -10.35
C LYS A 48 -64.49 36.63 -11.05
N VAL A 49 -65.05 35.42 -11.09
CA VAL A 49 -66.35 35.14 -11.70
C VAL A 49 -67.47 35.86 -10.96
N LEU A 50 -67.50 35.78 -9.62
CA LEU A 50 -68.49 36.49 -8.80
C LEU A 50 -68.42 38.01 -8.99
N ARG A 51 -67.21 38.59 -9.10
CA ARG A 51 -67.05 40.02 -9.42
C ARG A 51 -67.58 40.37 -10.80
N LEU A 52 -67.38 39.50 -11.79
CA LEU A 52 -67.91 39.71 -13.14
C LEU A 52 -69.43 39.67 -13.13
N ILE A 53 -70.04 38.66 -12.50
CA ILE A 53 -71.50 38.53 -12.34
C ILE A 53 -72.10 39.77 -11.67
N ARG A 54 -71.46 40.31 -10.63
CA ARG A 54 -71.90 41.55 -9.96
C ARG A 54 -71.85 42.78 -10.89
N ARG A 55 -70.95 42.81 -11.87
CA ARG A 55 -70.75 43.95 -12.78
C ARG A 55 -71.65 43.91 -14.01
N THR A 56 -71.80 42.75 -14.65
CA THR A 56 -72.57 42.59 -15.91
C THR A 56 -73.98 42.05 -15.71
N GLY A 57 -74.30 41.53 -14.53
CA GLY A 57 -75.59 40.88 -14.25
C GLY A 57 -75.58 39.40 -14.61
N ILE A 58 -76.33 38.59 -13.85
CA ILE A 58 -76.35 37.13 -14.01
C ILE A 58 -77.09 36.67 -15.27
N SER A 59 -78.04 37.47 -15.76
CA SER A 59 -78.81 37.23 -16.98
C SER A 59 -77.96 37.26 -18.26
N ALA A 60 -76.76 37.85 -18.22
CA ALA A 60 -75.83 37.82 -19.34
C ALA A 60 -75.16 36.44 -19.53
N PHE A 61 -75.18 35.60 -18.50
CA PHE A 61 -74.59 34.26 -18.52
C PHE A 61 -75.66 33.19 -18.73
N ILE A 62 -76.83 33.35 -18.12
CA ILE A 62 -77.98 32.45 -18.29
C ILE A 62 -79.04 33.20 -19.10
N ALA A 63 -78.95 33.10 -20.43
CA ALA A 63 -79.91 33.70 -21.37
C ALA A 63 -80.48 32.63 -22.32
N GLY A 64 -81.77 32.29 -22.15
CA GLY A 64 -82.48 31.32 -22.99
C GLY A 64 -83.35 30.33 -22.19
N GLU A 65 -84.05 29.41 -22.88
CA GLU A 65 -84.91 28.36 -22.27
C GLU A 65 -84.12 27.32 -21.43
N GLN A 66 -82.79 27.33 -21.48
CA GLN A 66 -81.92 26.47 -20.67
C GLN A 66 -81.44 27.22 -19.42
N SER A 67 -81.84 26.74 -18.24
CA SER A 67 -81.51 27.31 -16.92
C SER A 67 -80.05 27.06 -16.46
N SER A 68 -79.13 26.87 -17.39
CA SER A 68 -77.71 26.58 -17.13
C SER A 68 -76.78 27.22 -18.16
N TYR A 69 -75.60 27.62 -17.69
CA TYR A 69 -74.47 28.03 -18.51
C TYR A 69 -73.32 27.07 -18.26
N GLY A 70 -72.83 26.38 -19.28
CA GLY A 70 -71.64 25.55 -19.20
C GLY A 70 -70.64 25.94 -20.28
N SER A 71 -69.43 26.29 -19.90
CA SER A 71 -68.34 26.55 -20.84
C SER A 71 -67.11 25.74 -20.47
N TYR A 72 -66.68 24.90 -21.40
CA TYR A 72 -65.38 24.24 -21.40
C TYR A 72 -64.42 25.05 -22.26
N ASN A 73 -63.17 25.17 -21.84
CA ASN A 73 -62.11 25.63 -22.73
C ASN A 73 -61.89 24.60 -23.86
N LEU A 74 -61.39 25.02 -25.02
CA LEU A 74 -61.19 24.17 -26.22
C LEU A 74 -60.38 22.90 -25.92
N LEU A 75 -59.45 22.98 -24.97
CA LEU A 75 -58.60 21.87 -24.53
C LEU A 75 -59.19 21.04 -23.38
N LYS A 76 -60.42 21.33 -22.94
CA LYS A 76 -61.10 20.66 -21.80
C LYS A 76 -60.28 20.68 -20.49
N GLU A 77 -59.34 21.62 -20.35
CA GLU A 77 -58.50 21.71 -19.16
C GLU A 77 -59.21 22.43 -18.01
N GLU A 78 -60.14 23.31 -18.33
CA GLU A 78 -60.85 24.14 -17.37
C GLU A 78 -62.30 24.30 -17.82
N PHE A 79 -63.22 24.33 -16.87
CA PHE A 79 -64.63 24.63 -17.14
C PHE A 79 -65.21 25.55 -16.08
N ILE A 80 -66.26 26.25 -16.48
CA ILE A 80 -67.12 27.03 -15.59
C ILE A 80 -68.56 26.64 -15.91
N SER A 81 -69.28 26.11 -14.92
CA SER A 81 -70.72 25.86 -14.99
C SER A 81 -71.46 26.76 -14.01
N LEU A 82 -72.61 27.29 -14.41
CA LEU A 82 -73.51 28.07 -13.58
C LEU A 82 -74.95 27.58 -13.81
N GLU A 83 -75.55 27.01 -12.78
CA GLU A 83 -76.88 26.39 -12.88
C GLU A 83 -77.81 26.92 -11.80
N THR A 84 -79.10 27.03 -12.10
CA THR A 84 -80.11 27.34 -11.08
C THR A 84 -80.40 26.11 -10.23
N ILE A 85 -80.34 26.25 -8.90
CA ILE A 85 -80.62 25.17 -7.95
C ILE A 85 -81.79 25.50 -7.02
N VAL A 86 -82.45 24.46 -6.53
CA VAL A 86 -83.48 24.57 -5.49
C VAL A 86 -82.83 25.07 -4.19
N PRO A 87 -83.51 25.89 -3.36
CA PRO A 87 -82.98 26.32 -2.07
C PRO A 87 -82.54 25.15 -1.19
N GLY A 88 -81.28 25.17 -0.78
CA GLY A 88 -80.62 24.12 0.00
C GLY A 88 -79.49 24.67 0.87
N PRO A 89 -78.69 23.80 1.52
CA PRO A 89 -77.54 24.22 2.31
C PRO A 89 -76.50 24.95 1.45
N LYS A 90 -75.75 25.88 2.06
CA LYS A 90 -74.65 26.56 1.37
C LYS A 90 -73.55 25.55 1.01
N ILE A 91 -73.24 25.45 -0.28
CA ILE A 91 -72.15 24.65 -0.83
C ILE A 91 -70.93 25.57 -0.99
N ASP A 92 -69.79 25.20 -0.42
CA ASP A 92 -68.45 25.79 -0.66
C ASP A 92 -67.42 24.69 -0.42
N VAL A 93 -67.30 23.79 -1.39
CA VAL A 93 -66.48 22.56 -1.28
C VAL A 93 -65.59 22.43 -2.51
N ILE A 94 -64.39 21.89 -2.31
CA ILE A 94 -63.48 21.50 -3.39
C ILE A 94 -63.29 19.98 -3.31
N GLU A 95 -63.63 19.28 -4.39
CA GLU A 95 -63.55 17.83 -4.47
C GLU A 95 -63.07 17.34 -5.85
N ASP A 96 -62.64 16.09 -5.92
CA ASP A 96 -62.28 15.45 -7.18
C ASP A 96 -63.53 14.81 -7.78
N SER A 97 -63.85 15.18 -9.02
CA SER A 97 -65.05 14.72 -9.72
C SER A 97 -64.74 14.42 -11.19
N LYS A 98 -65.36 13.38 -11.73
CA LYS A 98 -65.21 13.00 -13.15
C LYS A 98 -66.35 13.62 -13.95
N ARG A 99 -66.02 14.31 -15.05
CA ARG A 99 -67.02 14.90 -15.95
C ARG A 99 -66.88 14.26 -17.33
N ALA A 100 -68.01 13.82 -17.89
CA ALA A 100 -68.08 13.43 -19.29
C ALA A 100 -68.18 14.71 -20.13
N VAL A 101 -67.21 14.94 -21.02
CA VAL A 101 -67.16 16.10 -21.90
C VAL A 101 -67.00 15.60 -23.33
N GLU A 102 -68.11 15.60 -24.07
CA GLU A 102 -68.25 14.89 -25.36
C GLU A 102 -68.07 13.38 -25.16
N ASP A 103 -67.11 12.75 -25.84
CA ASP A 103 -66.86 11.29 -25.81
C ASP A 103 -65.82 10.84 -24.76
N GLU A 104 -65.30 11.77 -23.92
CA GLU A 104 -64.24 11.47 -22.95
C GLU A 104 -64.66 11.76 -21.50
N ILE A 105 -64.24 10.87 -20.59
CA ILE A 105 -64.39 11.08 -19.14
C ILE A 105 -63.10 11.69 -18.61
N VAL A 106 -63.14 12.97 -18.26
CA VAL A 106 -61.98 13.71 -17.76
C VAL A 106 -62.11 13.90 -16.24
N PRO A 107 -61.08 13.57 -15.45
CA PRO A 107 -61.04 13.86 -14.02
C PRO A 107 -60.74 15.34 -13.77
N TYR A 108 -61.52 15.98 -12.90
CA TYR A 108 -61.38 17.39 -12.52
C TYR A 108 -61.27 17.54 -11.02
N ARG A 109 -60.47 18.51 -10.59
CA ARG A 109 -60.61 19.16 -9.29
C ARG A 109 -61.66 20.25 -9.43
N VAL A 110 -62.80 20.11 -8.76
CA VAL A 110 -63.98 20.98 -8.91
C VAL A 110 -64.23 21.75 -7.63
N LEU A 111 -64.35 23.07 -7.75
CA LEU A 111 -64.89 23.94 -6.70
C LEU A 111 -66.38 24.15 -6.98
N SER A 112 -67.22 23.80 -6.03
CA SER A 112 -68.67 24.01 -6.08
C SER A 112 -69.08 25.05 -5.05
N TYR A 113 -69.72 26.14 -5.50
CA TYR A 113 -70.11 27.26 -4.66
C TYR A 113 -71.55 27.71 -4.94
N SER A 114 -72.41 27.68 -3.91
CA SER A 114 -73.79 28.15 -4.04
C SER A 114 -73.96 29.59 -3.55
N PHE A 115 -74.72 30.41 -4.28
CA PHE A 115 -75.05 31.78 -3.86
C PHE A 115 -76.46 32.18 -4.31
N ALA A 116 -77.07 33.14 -3.59
CA ALA A 116 -78.41 33.65 -3.87
C ALA A 116 -78.33 35.02 -4.58
N GLN A 117 -79.11 35.20 -5.65
CA GLN A 117 -79.24 36.47 -6.36
C GLN A 117 -80.64 36.61 -6.96
N ASN A 118 -81.29 37.77 -6.80
CA ASN A 118 -82.63 38.06 -7.34
C ASN A 118 -83.71 37.01 -6.98
N GLY A 119 -83.66 36.43 -5.78
CA GLY A 119 -84.64 35.45 -5.30
C GLY A 119 -84.47 34.01 -5.81
N GLN A 120 -83.44 33.75 -6.63
CA GLN A 120 -83.05 32.40 -7.07
C GLN A 120 -81.66 32.03 -6.53
N ASN A 121 -81.42 30.73 -6.35
CA ASN A 121 -80.13 30.20 -5.95
C ASN A 121 -79.40 29.63 -7.15
N TYR A 122 -78.10 29.89 -7.21
CA TYR A 122 -77.23 29.45 -8.29
C TYR A 122 -76.09 28.61 -7.71
N LEU A 123 -75.72 27.55 -8.44
CA LEU A 123 -74.53 26.76 -8.21
C LEU A 123 -73.49 27.15 -9.26
N LEU A 124 -72.37 27.71 -8.80
CA LEU A 124 -71.18 27.95 -9.60
C LEU A 124 -70.21 26.79 -9.40
N GLU A 125 -69.90 26.07 -10.47
CA GLU A 125 -68.85 25.08 -10.49
C GLU A 125 -67.68 25.57 -11.35
N ILE A 126 -66.47 25.48 -10.81
CA ILE A 126 -65.25 25.77 -11.55
C ILE A 126 -64.34 24.55 -11.43
N GLY A 127 -64.05 23.91 -12.56
CA GLY A 127 -63.19 22.73 -12.59
C GLY A 127 -61.87 22.98 -13.30
N ARG A 128 -60.83 22.28 -12.86
CA ARG A 128 -59.56 22.14 -13.58
C ARG A 128 -59.15 20.68 -13.68
N SER A 129 -58.80 20.23 -14.88
CA SER A 129 -58.44 18.83 -15.16
C SER A 129 -57.21 18.43 -14.36
N THR A 130 -57.28 17.30 -13.67
CA THR A 130 -56.13 16.75 -12.93
C THR A 130 -55.02 16.25 -13.86
N ASP A 131 -55.36 15.92 -15.11
CA ASP A 131 -54.38 15.45 -16.09
C ASP A 131 -53.44 16.59 -16.54
N SER A 132 -54.01 17.78 -16.79
CA SER A 132 -53.23 18.99 -17.11
C SER A 132 -52.36 19.47 -15.94
N ILE A 133 -52.73 19.14 -14.69
CA ILE A 133 -51.89 19.35 -13.50
C ILE A 133 -50.72 18.36 -13.48
N GLY A 134 -50.95 17.10 -13.86
CA GLY A 134 -49.96 16.03 -13.89
C GLY A 134 -48.81 16.25 -14.88
N GLU A 135 -49.06 16.88 -16.04
CA GLU A 135 -47.99 17.19 -17.01
C GLU A 135 -46.99 18.23 -16.47
N THR A 136 -47.51 19.27 -15.83
CA THR A 136 -46.70 20.29 -15.17
C THR A 136 -45.88 19.68 -14.03
N GLU A 137 -46.50 18.82 -13.21
CA GLU A 137 -45.82 18.07 -12.14
C GLU A 137 -44.67 17.19 -12.67
N ARG A 138 -44.89 16.49 -13.79
CA ARG A 138 -43.89 15.62 -14.41
C ARG A 138 -42.64 16.39 -14.86
N ASN A 139 -42.83 17.57 -15.44
CA ASN A 139 -41.72 18.44 -15.86
C ASN A 139 -40.95 18.98 -14.64
N PHE A 140 -41.65 19.45 -13.61
CA PHE A 140 -40.99 19.87 -12.35
C PHE A 140 -40.19 18.73 -11.72
N ARG A 141 -40.75 17.52 -11.66
CA ARG A 141 -40.05 16.33 -11.14
C ARG A 141 -38.79 16.01 -11.96
N ARG A 142 -38.87 16.11 -13.29
CA ARG A 142 -37.72 15.88 -14.19
C ARG A 142 -36.61 16.91 -13.96
N TYR A 143 -36.95 18.19 -13.86
CA TYR A 143 -35.96 19.23 -13.58
C TYR A 143 -35.37 19.10 -12.17
N ALA A 144 -36.18 18.78 -11.16
CA ALA A 144 -35.70 18.50 -9.81
C ALA A 144 -34.72 17.32 -9.79
N PHE A 145 -35.01 16.26 -10.55
CA PHE A 145 -34.12 15.11 -10.67
C PHE A 145 -32.77 15.48 -11.32
N TYR A 146 -32.78 16.26 -12.40
CA TYR A 146 -31.54 16.73 -13.04
C TYR A 146 -30.71 17.63 -12.12
N LEU A 147 -31.36 18.53 -11.38
CA LEU A 147 -30.69 19.39 -10.41
C LEU A 147 -30.03 18.56 -9.30
N LEU A 148 -30.71 17.52 -8.82
CA LEU A 148 -30.20 16.62 -7.80
C LEU A 148 -28.99 15.82 -8.31
N LEU A 149 -29.07 15.25 -9.52
CA LEU A 149 -27.94 14.56 -10.15
C LEU A 149 -26.72 15.48 -10.30
N LEU A 150 -26.93 16.73 -10.73
CA LEU A 150 -25.87 17.71 -10.84
C LEU A 150 -25.22 18.01 -9.48
N GLY A 151 -26.03 18.19 -8.43
CA GLY A 151 -25.54 18.42 -7.07
C GLY A 151 -24.70 17.25 -6.54
N VAL A 152 -25.14 16.01 -6.79
CA VAL A 152 -24.39 14.79 -6.44
C VAL A 152 -23.06 14.72 -7.20
N ALA A 153 -23.06 15.03 -8.50
CA ALA A 153 -21.85 15.02 -9.31
C ALA A 153 -20.83 16.07 -8.83
N LEU A 154 -21.27 17.32 -8.62
CA LEU A 154 -20.42 18.41 -8.13
C LEU A 154 -19.82 18.12 -6.76
N THR A 155 -20.67 17.68 -5.82
CA THR A 155 -20.19 17.33 -4.47
C THR A 155 -19.24 16.13 -4.52
N THR A 156 -19.44 15.15 -5.42
CA THR A 156 -18.52 14.01 -5.59
C THR A 156 -17.16 14.45 -6.13
N LEU A 157 -17.14 15.36 -7.10
CA LEU A 157 -15.89 15.93 -7.61
C LEU A 157 -15.16 16.73 -6.54
N ALA A 158 -15.87 17.55 -5.76
CA ALA A 158 -15.30 18.33 -4.67
C ALA A 158 -14.64 17.43 -3.61
N ASP A 159 -15.30 16.36 -3.18
CA ASP A 159 -14.73 15.40 -2.23
C ASP A 159 -13.46 14.74 -2.76
N LEU A 160 -13.48 14.27 -4.00
CA LEU A 160 -12.33 13.60 -4.61
C LEU A 160 -11.12 14.54 -4.67
N ALA A 161 -11.34 15.81 -5.00
CA ALA A 161 -10.30 16.84 -4.98
C ALA A 161 -9.80 17.11 -3.56
N PHE A 162 -10.72 17.32 -2.61
CA PHE A 162 -10.40 17.60 -1.20
C PHE A 162 -9.59 16.48 -0.56
N PHE A 163 -10.00 15.21 -0.72
CA PHE A 163 -9.26 14.08 -0.17
C PHE A 163 -7.89 13.91 -0.82
N ARG A 164 -7.77 14.17 -2.12
CA ARG A 164 -6.47 14.09 -2.80
C ARG A 164 -5.50 15.15 -2.27
N TYR A 165 -6.00 16.36 -2.02
CA TYR A 165 -5.23 17.44 -1.39
C TYR A 165 -4.85 17.08 0.05
N LEU A 166 -5.82 16.68 0.88
CA LEU A 166 -5.60 16.39 2.30
C LEU A 166 -4.69 15.18 2.53
N LEU A 167 -4.77 14.13 1.71
CA LEU A 167 -3.93 12.93 1.87
C LEU A 167 -2.60 12.99 1.10
N ALA A 168 -2.33 14.05 0.33
CA ALA A 168 -1.06 14.17 -0.40
C ALA A 168 0.17 14.17 0.53
N PRO A 169 0.20 14.92 1.65
CA PRO A 169 1.32 14.90 2.59
C PRO A 169 1.53 13.51 3.21
N PHE A 170 0.46 12.81 3.57
CA PHE A 170 0.53 11.44 4.11
C PHE A 170 1.21 10.45 3.16
N TYR A 171 0.85 10.48 1.87
CA TYR A 171 1.50 9.62 0.88
C TYR A 171 2.95 10.01 0.61
N THR A 172 3.27 11.30 0.77
CA THR A 172 4.64 11.82 0.67
C THR A 172 5.50 11.25 1.80
N ILE A 173 5.04 11.35 3.05
CA ILE A 173 5.69 10.75 4.23
C ILE A 173 5.91 9.23 4.02
N ILE A 174 4.87 8.46 3.66
CA ILE A 174 5.01 7.01 3.50
C ILE A 174 5.96 6.64 2.36
N ARG A 175 5.82 7.28 1.20
CA ARG A 175 6.52 6.86 -0.02
C ARG A 175 7.98 7.30 0.00
N GLN A 176 8.28 8.46 0.58
CA GLN A 176 9.64 8.98 0.68
C GLN A 176 10.37 8.44 1.93
N ARG A 177 9.71 8.39 3.09
CA ARG A 177 10.39 8.13 4.38
C ARG A 177 10.35 6.68 4.85
N LEU A 178 9.30 5.93 4.56
CA LEU A 178 9.14 4.56 5.09
C LEU A 178 9.46 3.46 4.06
N ARG A 179 9.25 3.70 2.76
CA ARG A 179 9.43 2.66 1.75
C ARG A 179 10.87 2.50 1.26
N ASN A 180 11.69 3.55 1.34
CA ASN A 180 13.05 3.56 0.82
C ASN A 180 14.14 3.52 1.92
N SER A 181 13.79 3.73 3.18
CA SER A 181 14.75 3.75 4.29
C SER A 181 14.91 2.36 4.93
N HIS A 182 15.50 1.43 4.20
CA HIS A 182 16.18 0.29 4.84
C HIS A 182 17.55 0.71 5.43
N TYR A 183 17.92 1.99 5.28
CA TYR A 183 19.21 2.55 5.67
C TYR A 183 19.04 3.85 6.48
N PRO A 184 19.39 3.88 7.78
CA PRO A 184 19.21 5.06 8.64
C PRO A 184 19.91 6.34 8.15
N PRO A 185 21.14 6.30 7.58
CA PRO A 185 21.82 7.50 7.08
C PRO A 185 21.19 8.15 5.84
N ALA A 186 20.32 7.45 5.12
CA ALA A 186 19.64 7.98 3.93
C ALA A 186 18.29 8.65 4.26
N PHE A 187 17.98 8.84 5.55
CA PHE A 187 16.76 9.48 5.98
C PHE A 187 16.84 11.00 5.77
N ASP A 188 15.84 11.54 5.07
CA ASP A 188 15.68 12.97 4.85
C ASP A 188 15.01 13.63 6.06
N PHE A 189 15.74 14.55 6.70
CA PHE A 189 15.29 15.27 7.88
C PHE A 189 14.56 16.58 7.57
N ASP A 190 14.42 16.94 6.30
CA ASP A 190 13.70 18.16 5.92
C ASP A 190 12.23 18.08 6.36
N PRO A 191 11.61 19.16 6.82
CA PRO A 191 10.22 19.12 7.27
C PRO A 191 9.28 18.95 6.07
N VAL A 192 8.27 18.09 6.21
CA VAL A 192 7.22 17.96 5.19
C VAL A 192 6.28 19.15 5.26
N GLU A 193 6.12 19.87 4.13
CA GLU A 193 5.16 20.96 4.03
C GLU A 193 3.73 20.42 4.13
N THR A 194 3.05 20.72 5.24
CA THR A 194 1.66 20.31 5.49
C THR A 194 0.92 21.37 6.28
N SER A 195 -0.32 21.65 5.88
CA SER A 195 -1.26 22.51 6.62
C SER A 195 -1.97 21.77 7.75
N THR A 196 -1.82 20.46 7.86
CA THR A 196 -2.50 19.61 8.86
C THR A 196 -1.57 19.29 10.01
N ASP A 197 -1.98 19.64 11.23
CA ASP A 197 -1.18 19.46 12.46
C ASP A 197 -0.84 17.99 12.74
N ASP A 198 -1.78 17.06 12.55
CA ASP A 198 -1.54 15.62 12.76
C ASP A 198 -0.39 15.08 11.90
N PHE A 199 -0.27 15.55 10.65
CA PHE A 199 0.83 15.14 9.77
C PHE A 199 2.16 15.79 10.17
N ARG A 200 2.13 17.01 10.72
CA ARG A 200 3.32 17.66 11.27
C ARG A 200 3.83 16.91 12.51
N TYR A 201 2.93 16.57 13.43
CA TYR A 201 3.26 15.79 14.62
C TYR A 201 3.81 14.40 14.28
N LEU A 202 3.20 13.72 13.29
CA LEU A 202 3.71 12.44 12.79
C LEU A 202 5.12 12.59 12.20
N ASP A 203 5.35 13.61 11.39
CA ASP A 203 6.66 13.88 10.79
C ASP A 203 7.73 14.19 11.85
N GLU A 204 7.42 15.03 12.83
CA GLU A 204 8.29 15.34 13.97
C GLU A 204 8.64 14.06 14.75
N SER A 205 7.64 13.26 15.10
CA SER A 205 7.83 11.99 15.82
C SER A 205 8.71 11.01 15.05
N LEU A 206 8.54 10.93 13.72
CA LEU A 206 9.38 10.10 12.86
C LEU A 206 10.83 10.62 12.81
N ARG A 207 11.02 11.94 12.71
CA ARG A 207 12.35 12.56 12.72
C ARG A 207 13.09 12.32 14.04
N GLU A 208 12.42 12.48 15.17
CA GLU A 208 13.01 12.23 16.50
C GLU A 208 13.42 10.75 16.68
N MET A 209 12.53 9.84 16.27
CA MET A 209 12.82 8.41 16.31
C MET A 209 14.02 8.05 15.41
N MET A 210 14.06 8.58 14.18
CA MET A 210 15.17 8.33 13.26
C MET A 210 16.49 8.95 13.72
N ALA A 211 16.45 10.15 14.30
CA ALA A 211 17.63 10.77 14.92
C ALA A 211 18.17 9.89 16.07
N THR A 212 17.28 9.33 16.90
CA THR A 212 17.65 8.41 17.98
C THR A 212 18.28 7.12 17.43
N ILE A 213 17.69 6.55 16.38
CA ILE A 213 18.22 5.36 15.71
C ILE A 213 19.62 5.66 15.13
N GLN A 214 19.78 6.75 14.37
CA GLN A 214 21.06 7.14 13.77
C GLN A 214 22.14 7.40 14.83
N ALA A 215 21.79 8.04 15.94
CA ALA A 215 22.70 8.24 17.06
C ALA A 215 23.13 6.90 17.69
N SER A 216 22.21 5.93 17.84
CA SER A 216 22.54 4.59 18.33
C SER A 216 23.49 3.85 17.38
N PHE A 217 23.20 3.83 16.08
CA PHE A 217 24.07 3.23 15.06
C PHE A 217 25.46 3.88 15.04
N SER A 218 25.54 5.21 15.19
CA SER A 218 26.82 5.92 15.22
C SER A 218 27.65 5.56 16.46
N LYS A 219 27.01 5.41 17.62
CA LYS A 219 27.66 4.93 18.86
C LYS A 219 28.15 3.50 18.72
N GLU A 220 27.34 2.61 18.13
CA GLU A 220 27.71 1.23 17.90
C GLU A 220 28.91 1.12 16.94
N ARG A 221 28.89 1.85 15.82
CA ARG A 221 30.01 1.94 14.88
C ARG A 221 31.30 2.39 15.57
N LYS A 222 31.23 3.44 16.38
CA LYS A 222 32.38 3.94 17.15
C LYS A 222 32.89 2.90 18.15
N PHE A 223 32.00 2.27 18.90
CA PHE A 223 32.36 1.21 19.85
C PHE A 223 33.08 0.04 19.17
N ILE A 224 32.61 -0.40 17.99
CA ILE A 224 33.25 -1.48 17.22
C ILE A 224 34.64 -1.07 16.74
N ALA A 225 34.81 0.18 16.28
CA ALA A 225 36.10 0.70 15.84
C ALA A 225 37.09 0.78 17.02
N ASP A 226 36.67 1.36 18.15
CA ASP A 226 37.48 1.50 19.36
C ASP A 226 37.86 0.11 19.91
N ALA A 227 36.89 -0.81 20.03
CA ALA A 227 37.14 -2.19 20.47
C ALA A 227 38.10 -2.94 19.53
N SER A 228 38.06 -2.66 18.21
CA SER A 228 39.00 -3.26 17.26
C SER A 228 40.44 -2.86 17.59
N HIS A 229 40.70 -1.57 17.82
CA HIS A 229 42.04 -1.08 18.10
C HIS A 229 42.54 -1.52 19.48
N GLU A 230 41.70 -1.38 20.51
CA GLU A 230 42.06 -1.67 21.90
C GLU A 230 42.26 -3.17 22.17
N LEU A 231 41.60 -4.07 21.42
CA LEU A 231 41.82 -5.51 21.56
C LEU A 231 42.96 -6.06 20.69
N LEU A 232 43.16 -5.53 19.47
CA LEU A 232 44.19 -6.05 18.56
C LEU A 232 45.61 -5.64 18.95
N THR A 233 45.78 -4.45 19.50
CA THR A 233 47.09 -3.91 19.92
C THR A 233 47.77 -4.78 20.99
N PRO A 234 47.13 -5.11 22.13
CA PRO A 234 47.76 -5.96 23.16
C PRO A 234 48.04 -7.38 22.65
N LEU A 235 47.20 -7.93 21.77
CA LEU A 235 47.46 -9.24 21.16
C LEU A 235 48.68 -9.23 20.23
N ALA A 236 48.88 -8.15 19.46
CA ALA A 236 50.07 -7.98 18.63
C ALA A 236 51.33 -7.87 19.50
N ALA A 237 51.26 -7.15 20.62
CA ALA A 237 52.36 -7.06 21.59
C ALA A 237 52.68 -8.42 22.23
N LEU A 238 51.68 -9.24 22.54
CA LEU A 238 51.88 -10.61 23.05
C LEU A 238 52.53 -11.52 21.99
N GLN A 239 52.10 -11.44 20.74
CA GLN A 239 52.72 -12.19 19.64
C GLN A 239 54.20 -11.85 19.49
N TYR A 240 54.52 -10.55 19.45
CA TYR A 240 55.90 -10.09 19.37
C TYR A 240 56.77 -10.59 20.55
N ARG A 241 56.22 -10.62 21.76
CA ARG A 241 56.93 -11.18 22.92
C ARG A 241 57.20 -12.67 22.77
N PHE A 242 56.23 -13.45 22.28
CA PHE A 242 56.45 -14.87 22.03
C PHE A 242 57.45 -15.11 20.90
N ASP A 243 57.40 -14.33 19.82
CA ASP A 243 58.37 -14.40 18.73
C ASP A 243 59.80 -14.14 19.24
N ASN A 244 59.98 -13.14 20.12
CA ASN A 244 61.27 -12.87 20.75
C ASN A 244 61.73 -13.99 21.69
N MET A 245 60.81 -14.59 22.45
CA MET A 245 61.15 -15.72 23.34
C MET A 245 61.57 -16.96 22.54
N LEU A 246 60.97 -17.20 21.37
CA LEU A 246 61.35 -18.30 20.48
C LEU A 246 62.65 -18.04 19.73
N ALA A 247 63.03 -16.78 19.55
CA ALA A 247 64.33 -16.40 18.99
C ALA A 247 65.50 -16.53 19.99
N ASP A 248 65.22 -16.70 21.28
CA ASP A 248 66.25 -16.88 22.32
C ASP A 248 66.74 -18.34 22.36
N GLU A 249 67.96 -18.58 21.89
CA GLU A 249 68.61 -19.90 21.85
C GLU A 249 68.89 -20.47 23.26
N SER A 250 68.83 -19.66 24.32
CA SER A 250 69.03 -20.12 25.70
C SER A 250 67.79 -20.77 26.32
N LEU A 251 66.63 -20.70 25.64
CA LEU A 251 65.38 -21.26 26.12
C LEU A 251 65.39 -22.79 26.01
N SER A 252 65.03 -23.50 27.08
CA SER A 252 64.92 -24.97 27.05
C SER A 252 63.83 -25.44 26.07
N GLU A 253 64.01 -26.62 25.46
CA GLU A 253 63.03 -27.21 24.53
C GLU A 253 61.62 -27.31 25.13
N GLU A 254 61.51 -27.69 26.41
CA GLU A 254 60.21 -27.76 27.12
C GLU A 254 59.53 -26.38 27.18
N ASN A 255 60.29 -25.32 27.44
CA ASN A 255 59.75 -23.97 27.49
C ASN A 255 59.44 -23.42 26.09
N GLN A 256 60.23 -23.77 25.07
CA GLN A 256 59.90 -23.45 23.67
C GLN A 256 58.55 -24.05 23.28
N LEU A 257 58.30 -25.31 23.63
CA LEU A 257 57.01 -25.98 23.36
C LEU A 257 55.84 -25.22 24.01
N ARG A 258 55.98 -24.82 25.28
CA ARG A 258 54.97 -24.03 26.01
C ARG A 258 54.73 -22.66 25.39
N VAL A 259 55.77 -22.00 24.88
CA VAL A 259 55.65 -20.72 24.17
C VAL A 259 54.91 -20.91 22.85
N VAL A 260 55.21 -21.96 22.07
CA VAL A 260 54.49 -22.29 20.84
C VAL A 260 53.00 -22.55 21.12
N GLU A 261 52.66 -23.31 22.16
CA GLU A 261 51.27 -23.53 22.58
C GLU A 261 50.56 -22.22 22.98
N SER A 262 51.26 -21.34 23.70
CA SER A 262 50.75 -20.03 24.09
C SER A 262 50.53 -19.12 22.88
N GLN A 263 51.46 -19.14 21.92
CA GLN A 263 51.38 -18.39 20.66
C GLN A 263 50.20 -18.88 19.81
N ARG A 264 49.97 -20.19 19.70
CA ARG A 264 48.78 -20.77 19.06
C ARG A 264 47.50 -20.26 19.71
N THR A 265 47.47 -20.20 21.05
CA THR A 265 46.31 -19.69 21.80
C THR A 265 46.05 -18.20 21.52
N VAL A 266 47.09 -17.37 21.50
CA VAL A 266 46.96 -15.94 21.16
C VAL A 266 46.56 -15.74 19.70
N HIS A 267 47.11 -16.53 18.78
CA HIS A 267 46.70 -16.52 17.37
C HIS A 267 45.21 -16.88 17.20
N ARG A 268 44.76 -17.90 17.94
CA ARG A 268 43.34 -18.28 18.02
C ARG A 268 42.47 -17.13 18.52
N LEU A 269 42.84 -16.48 19.63
CA LEU A 269 42.10 -15.33 20.17
C LEU A 269 42.04 -14.18 19.16
N ARG A 270 43.16 -13.87 18.51
CA ARG A 270 43.23 -12.84 17.46
C ARG A 270 42.27 -13.14 16.32
N THR A 271 42.20 -14.39 15.86
CA THR A 271 41.32 -14.82 14.77
C THR A 271 39.84 -14.70 15.15
N ILE A 272 39.48 -15.12 16.37
CA ILE A 272 38.11 -15.00 16.89
C ILE A 272 37.70 -13.53 16.99
N ILE A 273 38.54 -12.68 17.58
CA ILE A 273 38.25 -11.25 17.74
C ILE A 273 38.12 -10.56 16.37
N LYS A 274 39.04 -10.80 15.44
CA LYS A 274 38.94 -10.27 14.07
C LYS A 274 37.65 -10.69 13.38
N SER A 275 37.27 -11.96 13.51
CA SER A 275 36.05 -12.52 12.92
C SER A 275 34.79 -11.85 13.48
N LEU A 276 34.70 -11.69 14.80
CA LEU A 276 33.56 -11.04 15.46
C LEU A 276 33.46 -9.56 15.07
N LEU A 277 34.58 -8.84 15.07
CA LEU A 277 34.63 -7.45 14.65
C LEU A 277 34.25 -7.29 13.17
N MET A 278 34.66 -8.24 12.32
CA MET A 278 34.28 -8.24 10.90
C MET A 278 32.76 -8.42 10.74
N ILE A 279 32.16 -9.42 11.39
CA ILE A 279 30.70 -9.62 11.38
C ILE A 279 29.99 -8.36 11.87
N SER A 280 30.44 -7.80 12.99
CA SER A 280 29.83 -6.60 13.57
C SER A 280 29.94 -5.37 12.66
N LYS A 281 31.08 -5.20 11.95
CA LYS A 281 31.25 -4.16 10.92
C LYS A 281 30.32 -4.37 9.73
N ILE A 282 30.09 -5.61 9.30
CA ILE A 282 29.16 -5.95 8.21
C ILE A 282 27.72 -5.63 8.63
N GLU A 283 27.30 -6.08 9.83
CA GLU A 283 25.95 -5.85 10.36
C GLU A 283 25.64 -4.35 10.57
N ASN A 284 26.67 -3.54 10.83
CA ASN A 284 26.57 -2.08 10.96
C ASN A 284 26.84 -1.31 9.63
N ASP A 285 26.80 -2.02 8.49
CA ASP A 285 27.01 -1.51 7.14
C ASP A 285 28.23 -0.57 7.04
N GLN A 286 29.34 -0.96 7.65
CA GLN A 286 30.60 -0.18 7.65
C GLN A 286 31.44 -0.38 6.39
N PHE A 287 30.96 -1.17 5.43
CA PHE A 287 31.65 -1.46 4.18
C PHE A 287 30.97 -0.76 3.00
N THR A 288 31.77 -0.05 2.20
CA THR A 288 31.29 0.56 0.95
C THR A 288 31.03 -0.50 -0.11
N ARG A 289 29.94 -0.32 -0.85
CA ARG A 289 29.44 -1.24 -1.89
C ARG A 289 29.41 -0.55 -3.25
N THR A 290 30.58 -0.12 -3.72
CA THR A 290 30.76 0.67 -4.94
C THR A 290 31.40 -0.10 -6.08
N ASP A 291 31.85 -1.32 -5.81
CA ASP A 291 32.62 -2.10 -6.76
C ASP A 291 31.71 -2.87 -7.72
N SER A 292 32.27 -3.18 -8.90
CA SER A 292 31.73 -4.13 -9.86
C SER A 292 32.76 -5.24 -10.03
N VAL A 293 32.36 -6.49 -9.83
CA VAL A 293 33.28 -7.65 -9.76
C VAL A 293 32.82 -8.76 -10.70
N ARG A 294 33.73 -9.20 -11.57
CA ARG A 294 33.55 -10.39 -12.40
C ARG A 294 33.79 -11.65 -11.58
N LEU A 295 32.84 -12.58 -11.59
CA LEU A 295 32.97 -13.82 -10.81
C LEU A 295 34.14 -14.67 -11.28
N GLN A 296 34.43 -14.73 -12.59
CA GLN A 296 35.60 -15.48 -13.08
C GLN A 296 36.91 -14.99 -12.44
N GLU A 297 37.14 -13.67 -12.42
CA GLU A 297 38.34 -13.08 -11.82
C GLU A 297 38.41 -13.38 -10.32
N LEU A 298 37.30 -13.22 -9.61
CA LEU A 298 37.26 -13.46 -8.17
C LEU A 298 37.51 -14.94 -7.83
N THR A 299 36.93 -15.87 -8.59
CA THR A 299 37.16 -17.31 -8.39
C THR A 299 38.57 -17.73 -8.75
N ALA A 300 39.20 -17.11 -9.75
CA ALA A 300 40.59 -17.37 -10.10
C ALA A 300 41.53 -16.91 -8.97
N GLU A 301 41.32 -15.71 -8.43
CA GLU A 301 42.09 -15.18 -7.28
C GLU A 301 41.97 -16.08 -6.05
N VAL A 302 40.76 -16.53 -5.73
CA VAL A 302 40.55 -17.48 -4.61
C VAL A 302 41.24 -18.81 -4.87
N SER A 303 41.23 -19.29 -6.12
CA SER A 303 41.86 -20.56 -6.51
C SER A 303 43.38 -20.51 -6.35
N GLU A 304 44.00 -19.38 -6.69
CA GLU A 304 45.43 -19.12 -6.52
C GLU A 304 45.81 -19.10 -5.02
N GLU A 305 45.05 -18.36 -4.19
CA GLU A 305 45.32 -18.25 -2.75
C GLU A 305 45.24 -19.60 -2.00
N VAL A 306 44.40 -20.53 -2.46
CA VAL A 306 44.24 -21.85 -1.79
C VAL A 306 45.14 -22.95 -2.37
N GLN A 307 45.95 -22.66 -3.39
CA GLN A 307 46.73 -23.65 -4.12
C GLN A 307 47.67 -24.45 -3.21
N ASP A 308 48.37 -23.78 -2.30
CA ASP A 308 49.28 -24.45 -1.35
C ASP A 308 48.52 -25.40 -0.41
N ARG A 309 47.31 -25.01 0.01
CA ARG A 309 46.46 -25.83 0.91
C ARG A 309 45.94 -27.07 0.20
N LEU A 310 45.64 -26.96 -1.09
CA LEU A 310 45.25 -28.09 -1.95
C LEU A 310 46.42 -29.06 -2.11
N ALA A 311 47.63 -28.55 -2.38
CA ALA A 311 48.83 -29.36 -2.57
C ALA A 311 49.20 -30.16 -1.31
N VAL A 312 49.16 -29.54 -0.12
CA VAL A 312 49.44 -30.21 1.16
C VAL A 312 48.50 -31.40 1.42
N ARG A 313 47.26 -31.35 0.92
CA ARG A 313 46.24 -32.40 1.08
C ARG A 313 46.01 -33.27 -0.16
N ASN A 314 46.83 -33.11 -1.21
CA ASN A 314 46.67 -33.78 -2.51
C ASN A 314 45.26 -33.66 -3.10
N LEU A 315 44.62 -32.49 -2.99
CA LEU A 315 43.28 -32.24 -3.52
C LEU A 315 43.34 -31.62 -4.92
N THR A 316 42.35 -31.93 -5.75
CA THR A 316 42.18 -31.29 -7.07
C THR A 316 41.04 -30.27 -7.03
N LEU A 317 41.31 -29.03 -7.45
CA LEU A 317 40.30 -27.99 -7.63
C LEU A 317 39.95 -27.84 -9.10
N THR A 318 38.66 -27.95 -9.43
CA THR A 318 38.13 -27.68 -10.78
C THR A 318 37.30 -26.41 -10.75
N CYS A 319 37.69 -25.39 -11.51
CA CYS A 319 36.94 -24.14 -11.64
C CYS A 319 36.35 -24.04 -13.05
N LEU A 320 35.02 -23.96 -13.14
CA LEU A 320 34.27 -23.79 -14.38
C LEU A 320 33.13 -22.80 -14.14
N VAL A 321 33.38 -21.52 -14.41
CA VAL A 321 32.44 -20.41 -14.16
C VAL A 321 32.02 -19.84 -15.51
N GLU A 322 30.93 -20.36 -16.08
CA GLU A 322 30.48 -19.96 -17.43
C GLU A 322 28.94 -19.81 -17.51
N PRO A 323 28.42 -18.74 -18.15
CA PRO A 323 29.14 -17.56 -18.64
C PRO A 323 29.66 -16.70 -17.49
N ASP A 324 30.54 -15.73 -17.78
CA ASP A 324 30.99 -14.76 -16.77
C ASP A 324 29.81 -13.89 -16.29
N PHE A 325 29.83 -13.53 -15.01
CA PHE A 325 28.77 -12.76 -14.36
C PHE A 325 29.37 -11.61 -13.56
N VAL A 326 28.77 -10.43 -13.73
CA VAL A 326 29.22 -9.20 -13.07
C VAL A 326 28.30 -8.88 -11.91
N VAL A 327 28.85 -8.94 -10.70
CA VAL A 327 28.19 -8.51 -9.48
C VAL A 327 28.40 -7.00 -9.35
N GLU A 328 27.31 -6.24 -9.38
CA GLU A 328 27.31 -4.78 -9.25
C GLU A 328 27.00 -4.36 -7.81
N ARG A 329 27.44 -3.15 -7.41
CA ARG A 329 27.18 -2.57 -6.08
C ARG A 329 27.59 -3.51 -4.96
N CYS A 330 28.78 -4.08 -5.06
CA CYS A 330 29.33 -4.99 -4.08
C CYS A 330 30.60 -4.44 -3.43
N ASN A 331 31.10 -5.16 -2.42
CA ASN A 331 32.44 -4.96 -1.88
C ASN A 331 33.32 -6.16 -2.28
N ARG A 332 34.36 -5.91 -3.10
CA ARG A 332 35.22 -6.99 -3.61
C ARG A 332 35.84 -7.83 -2.49
N GLY A 333 36.38 -7.18 -1.46
CA GLY A 333 37.09 -7.88 -0.36
C GLY A 333 36.16 -8.77 0.48
N LEU A 334 34.91 -8.36 0.67
CA LEU A 334 33.91 -9.21 1.32
C LEU A 334 33.55 -10.41 0.45
N LEU A 335 33.31 -10.22 -0.85
CA LEU A 335 33.02 -11.35 -1.75
C LEU A 335 34.18 -12.35 -1.83
N PHE A 336 35.43 -11.87 -1.84
CA PHE A 336 36.60 -12.73 -1.73
C PHE A 336 36.57 -13.52 -0.42
N THR A 337 36.30 -12.87 0.70
CA THR A 337 36.23 -13.53 2.02
C THR A 337 35.11 -14.58 2.09
N LEU A 338 33.95 -14.30 1.47
CA LEU A 338 32.84 -15.26 1.34
C LEU A 338 33.30 -16.54 0.63
N LEU A 339 33.85 -16.41 -0.58
CA LEU A 339 34.29 -17.55 -1.38
C LEU A 339 35.46 -18.28 -0.73
N PHE A 340 36.44 -17.55 -0.22
CA PHE A 340 37.59 -18.11 0.47
C PHE A 340 37.18 -18.95 1.68
N ASN A 341 36.19 -18.51 2.47
CA ASN A 341 35.67 -19.29 3.60
C ASN A 341 35.00 -20.59 3.14
N LEU A 342 34.18 -20.56 2.09
CA LEU A 342 33.52 -21.75 1.57
C LEU A 342 34.51 -22.75 0.98
N VAL A 343 35.46 -22.28 0.15
CA VAL A 343 36.50 -23.12 -0.46
C VAL A 343 37.46 -23.67 0.61
N SER A 344 37.84 -22.86 1.59
CA SER A 344 38.68 -23.33 2.71
C SER A 344 37.97 -24.42 3.53
N ASN A 345 36.67 -24.32 3.74
CA ASN A 345 35.89 -25.39 4.38
C ASN A 345 35.84 -26.66 3.51
N ALA A 346 35.61 -26.50 2.20
CA ALA A 346 35.61 -27.60 1.23
C ALA A 346 36.96 -28.36 1.20
N ILE A 347 38.08 -27.66 1.41
CA ILE A 347 39.43 -28.25 1.54
C ILE A 347 39.62 -28.93 2.90
N LYS A 348 39.22 -28.24 3.98
CA LYS A 348 39.45 -28.69 5.35
C LYS A 348 38.70 -29.97 5.70
N TYR A 349 37.48 -30.13 5.23
CA TYR A 349 36.63 -31.30 5.52
C TYR A 349 36.56 -32.31 4.35
N ASN A 350 37.47 -32.18 3.38
CA ASN A 350 37.58 -33.14 2.30
C ASN A 350 38.28 -34.43 2.75
N ARG A 351 38.13 -35.48 1.94
CA ARG A 351 38.92 -36.72 2.03
C ARG A 351 40.25 -36.56 1.30
N GLU A 352 41.27 -37.32 1.68
CA GLU A 352 42.53 -37.39 0.92
C GLU A 352 42.27 -37.76 -0.55
N ASN A 353 43.01 -37.13 -1.47
CA ASN A 353 42.82 -37.29 -2.92
C ASN A 353 41.40 -36.95 -3.42
N GLY A 354 40.64 -36.20 -2.62
CA GLY A 354 39.32 -35.71 -2.99
C GLY A 354 39.36 -34.57 -4.02
N GLN A 355 38.17 -34.11 -4.40
CA GLN A 355 37.98 -33.03 -5.35
C GLN A 355 37.16 -31.89 -4.73
N VAL A 356 37.45 -30.68 -5.18
CA VAL A 356 36.69 -29.46 -4.92
C VAL A 356 36.29 -28.88 -6.27
N TYR A 357 35.05 -28.42 -6.40
CA TYR A 357 34.50 -27.83 -7.61
C TYR A 357 33.98 -26.43 -7.32
N LEU A 358 34.29 -25.50 -8.22
CA LEU A 358 33.73 -24.16 -8.30
C LEU A 358 32.99 -24.05 -9.64
N LEU A 359 31.67 -24.19 -9.61
CA LEU A 359 30.85 -24.30 -10.82
C LEU A 359 29.88 -23.10 -10.90
N GLY A 360 30.04 -22.26 -11.91
CA GLY A 360 29.16 -21.14 -12.19
C GLY A 360 28.21 -21.43 -13.34
N ARG A 361 26.94 -21.06 -13.21
CA ARG A 361 25.92 -21.20 -14.25
C ARG A 361 24.78 -20.18 -14.08
N PRO A 362 24.05 -19.83 -15.15
CA PRO A 362 22.83 -19.03 -15.01
C PRO A 362 21.79 -19.77 -14.17
N ASP A 363 21.02 -19.04 -13.36
CA ASP A 363 19.94 -19.62 -12.57
C ASP A 363 18.86 -20.21 -13.52
N PRO A 364 18.52 -21.52 -13.42
CA PRO A 364 17.48 -22.14 -14.24
C PRO A 364 16.11 -21.45 -14.15
N THR A 365 15.83 -20.77 -13.03
CA THR A 365 14.59 -20.04 -12.79
C THR A 365 14.58 -18.62 -13.39
N GLY A 366 15.69 -18.21 -14.02
CA GLY A 366 15.85 -16.88 -14.65
C GLY A 366 16.07 -15.75 -13.65
N ARG A 367 16.35 -16.05 -12.38
CA ARG A 367 16.45 -15.06 -11.29
C ARG A 367 17.88 -14.55 -11.02
N GLY A 368 18.86 -14.87 -11.86
CA GLY A 368 20.23 -14.36 -11.72
C GLY A 368 21.28 -15.40 -12.08
N TYR A 369 22.29 -15.57 -11.21
CA TYR A 369 23.43 -16.46 -11.43
C TYR A 369 23.67 -17.35 -10.21
N VAL A 370 24.05 -18.60 -10.43
CA VAL A 370 24.34 -19.56 -9.37
C VAL A 370 25.81 -19.95 -9.41
N LEU A 371 26.50 -19.81 -8.28
CA LEU A 371 27.85 -20.31 -8.06
C LEU A 371 27.81 -21.43 -7.02
N GLU A 372 28.26 -22.61 -7.39
CA GLU A 372 28.30 -23.81 -6.56
C GLU A 372 29.73 -24.08 -6.08
N VAL A 373 29.91 -24.19 -4.77
CA VAL A 373 31.14 -24.69 -4.13
C VAL A 373 30.85 -26.10 -3.63
N ARG A 374 31.41 -27.11 -4.30
CA ARG A 374 31.16 -28.53 -4.00
C ARG A 374 32.43 -29.25 -3.59
N ASP A 375 32.38 -30.03 -2.53
CA ASP A 375 33.43 -30.96 -2.13
C ASP A 375 32.97 -32.41 -2.20
N THR A 376 33.94 -33.32 -2.23
CA THR A 376 33.71 -34.76 -2.09
C THR A 376 33.99 -35.24 -0.68
N GLY A 377 33.91 -34.40 0.33
CA GLY A 377 34.38 -34.70 1.68
C GLY A 377 33.49 -35.66 2.47
N GLN A 378 33.65 -35.59 3.79
CA GLN A 378 32.90 -36.41 4.74
C GLN A 378 31.40 -36.07 4.81
N GLY A 379 30.96 -34.97 4.21
CA GLY A 379 29.58 -34.48 4.32
C GLY A 379 29.21 -34.00 5.73
N ILE A 380 27.95 -33.58 5.89
CA ILE A 380 27.38 -33.02 7.12
C ILE A 380 26.09 -33.77 7.43
N ALA A 381 25.93 -34.21 8.68
CA ALA A 381 24.73 -34.90 9.13
C ALA A 381 23.51 -33.97 9.02
N LYS A 382 22.34 -34.53 8.69
CA LYS A 382 21.12 -33.77 8.41
C LYS A 382 20.68 -32.92 9.60
N GLU A 383 20.93 -33.40 10.81
CA GLU A 383 20.60 -32.74 12.08
C GLU A 383 21.44 -31.48 12.33
N GLN A 384 22.61 -31.37 11.69
CA GLN A 384 23.54 -30.24 11.84
C GLN A 384 23.29 -29.13 10.82
N LEU A 385 22.66 -29.44 9.67
CA LEU A 385 22.38 -28.47 8.61
C LEU A 385 21.62 -27.21 9.10
N PRO A 386 20.60 -27.30 9.98
CA PRO A 386 19.90 -26.11 10.47
C PRO A 386 20.77 -25.15 11.27
N HIS A 387 21.84 -25.66 11.90
CA HIS A 387 22.71 -24.89 12.79
C HIS A 387 24.04 -24.51 12.15
N LEU A 388 24.28 -24.92 10.90
CA LEU A 388 25.55 -24.77 10.20
C LEU A 388 26.09 -23.33 10.13
N PHE A 389 25.18 -22.35 10.08
CA PHE A 389 25.52 -20.92 10.02
C PHE A 389 25.49 -20.22 11.38
N HIS A 390 25.23 -20.94 12.48
CA HIS A 390 25.28 -20.37 13.82
C HIS A 390 26.72 -20.07 14.23
N ARG A 391 26.90 -18.96 14.97
CA ARG A 391 28.21 -18.56 15.48
C ARG A 391 28.70 -19.56 16.52
N PHE A 392 29.98 -19.92 16.44
CA PHE A 392 30.66 -20.88 17.34
C PHE A 392 30.17 -22.31 17.24
N ASP A 393 29.27 -22.62 16.32
CA ASP A 393 28.85 -23.99 16.10
C ASP A 393 29.94 -24.75 15.33
N LYS A 394 30.32 -25.89 15.89
CA LYS A 394 31.34 -26.78 15.39
C LYS A 394 30.63 -28.11 15.25
N GLY A 395 30.24 -28.49 14.03
CA GLY A 395 29.65 -29.81 13.78
C GLY A 395 30.47 -30.94 14.42
N ALA A 396 29.87 -32.12 14.60
CA ALA A 396 30.43 -33.21 15.41
C ALA A 396 31.84 -33.70 15.02
N ALA A 397 32.31 -33.40 13.81
CA ALA A 397 33.62 -33.77 13.28
C ALA A 397 34.56 -32.56 13.10
N ALA A 398 34.41 -31.50 13.90
CA ALA A 398 35.22 -30.30 13.78
C ALA A 398 36.65 -30.49 14.33
N ASP A 399 37.62 -30.21 13.47
CA ASP A 399 39.04 -30.13 13.80
C ASP A 399 39.32 -29.10 14.92
N ALA A 400 40.36 -29.35 15.74
CA ALA A 400 40.69 -28.53 16.91
C ALA A 400 40.89 -27.03 16.58
N ASP A 401 41.27 -26.75 15.34
CA ASP A 401 41.57 -25.41 14.81
C ASP A 401 40.39 -24.74 14.07
N SER A 402 39.18 -25.31 14.13
CA SER A 402 37.96 -24.68 13.61
C SER A 402 37.26 -23.88 14.69
N TYR A 403 36.94 -22.60 14.45
CA TYR A 403 36.30 -21.72 15.45
C TYR A 403 34.79 -21.53 15.25
N GLY A 404 34.19 -22.15 14.22
CA GLY A 404 32.74 -22.03 13.96
C GLY A 404 32.30 -20.62 13.52
N LEU A 405 33.21 -19.82 12.96
CA LEU A 405 32.93 -18.44 12.53
C LEU A 405 33.00 -18.25 11.01
N GLY A 406 33.66 -19.14 10.26
CA GLY A 406 33.82 -18.97 8.81
C GLY A 406 32.50 -19.00 8.03
N LEU A 407 31.61 -19.95 8.35
CA LEU A 407 30.29 -20.05 7.69
C LEU A 407 29.34 -18.95 8.15
N SER A 408 29.41 -18.51 9.40
CA SER A 408 28.61 -17.36 9.86
C SER A 408 29.07 -16.05 9.20
N ILE A 409 30.37 -15.82 9.02
CA ILE A 409 30.90 -14.71 8.20
C ILE A 409 30.38 -14.81 6.77
N ALA A 410 30.50 -15.97 6.13
CA ALA A 410 29.99 -16.19 4.79
C ALA A 410 28.50 -15.84 4.69
N ARG A 411 27.69 -16.30 5.65
CA ARG A 411 26.27 -15.97 5.71
C ARG A 411 26.02 -14.47 5.84
N THR A 412 26.69 -13.79 6.79
CA THR A 412 26.53 -12.34 6.98
C THR A 412 26.93 -11.55 5.73
N ILE A 413 28.00 -11.96 5.03
CA ILE A 413 28.42 -11.32 3.77
C ILE A 413 27.40 -11.54 2.66
N ALA A 414 26.86 -12.76 2.53
CA ALA A 414 25.86 -13.08 1.54
C ALA A 414 24.56 -12.31 1.77
N ASP A 415 24.09 -12.24 3.03
CA ASP A 415 22.92 -11.45 3.41
C ASP A 415 23.12 -9.95 3.11
N LEU A 416 24.32 -9.39 3.31
CA LEU A 416 24.65 -7.99 2.94
C LEU A 416 24.52 -7.72 1.42
N HIS A 417 24.80 -8.72 0.59
CA HIS A 417 24.81 -8.62 -0.87
C HIS A 417 23.54 -9.21 -1.52
N ASP A 418 22.52 -9.53 -0.72
CA ASP A 418 21.29 -10.20 -1.17
C ASP A 418 21.56 -11.54 -1.91
N ILE A 419 22.64 -12.24 -1.54
CA ILE A 419 23.01 -13.55 -2.09
C ILE A 419 22.34 -14.63 -1.25
N ALA A 420 21.52 -15.48 -1.87
CA ALA A 420 20.95 -16.63 -1.17
C ALA A 420 21.98 -17.77 -1.07
N ILE A 421 22.20 -18.29 0.14
CA ILE A 421 23.00 -19.50 0.37
C ILE A 421 22.09 -20.68 0.65
N GLU A 422 22.19 -21.72 -0.16
CA GLU A 422 21.61 -23.04 0.09
C GLU A 422 22.71 -24.06 0.31
N VAL A 423 22.48 -25.03 1.19
CA VAL A 423 23.42 -26.11 1.47
C VAL A 423 22.76 -27.46 1.23
N ASN A 424 23.42 -28.29 0.44
CA ASN A 424 23.05 -29.69 0.21
C ASN A 424 24.24 -30.55 0.63
N SER A 425 24.07 -31.40 1.63
CA SER A 425 25.12 -32.29 2.11
C SER A 425 24.56 -33.66 2.39
N ILE A 426 25.35 -34.69 2.09
CA ILE A 426 25.05 -36.07 2.44
C ILE A 426 26.31 -36.63 3.11
N GLU A 427 26.12 -37.16 4.32
CA GLU A 427 27.20 -37.78 5.08
C GLU A 427 27.89 -38.89 4.26
N GLY A 428 29.22 -38.83 4.19
CA GLY A 428 30.08 -39.70 3.38
C GLY A 428 30.19 -39.37 1.90
N LEU A 429 29.37 -38.47 1.35
CA LEU A 429 29.37 -38.14 -0.08
C LEU A 429 29.89 -36.72 -0.40
N GLY A 430 29.84 -35.81 0.57
CA GLY A 430 30.37 -34.45 0.44
C GLY A 430 29.31 -33.37 0.67
N THR A 431 29.71 -32.11 0.51
CA THR A 431 28.85 -30.93 0.69
C THR A 431 28.86 -30.03 -0.54
N SER A 432 27.73 -29.38 -0.80
CA SER A 432 27.53 -28.42 -1.87
C SER A 432 26.87 -27.16 -1.32
N PHE A 433 27.55 -26.03 -1.43
CA PHE A 433 27.01 -24.70 -1.15
C PHE A 433 26.63 -24.02 -2.45
N LEU A 434 25.38 -23.61 -2.59
CA LEU A 434 24.87 -22.89 -3.76
C LEU A 434 24.65 -21.43 -3.37
N LEU A 435 25.36 -20.53 -4.06
CA LEU A 435 25.23 -19.08 -3.93
C LEU A 435 24.42 -18.54 -5.11
N THR A 436 23.22 -18.01 -4.84
CA THR A 436 22.37 -17.40 -5.87
C THR A 436 22.50 -15.89 -5.80
N PHE A 437 23.14 -15.32 -6.82
CA PHE A 437 23.32 -13.88 -6.99
C PHE A 437 22.07 -13.26 -7.64
N PRO A 438 21.61 -12.09 -7.16
CA PRO A 438 20.49 -11.39 -7.76
C PRO A 438 20.83 -10.93 -9.19
N PRO A 439 19.83 -10.71 -10.05
CA PRO A 439 20.08 -10.27 -11.41
C PRO A 439 20.68 -8.86 -11.39
N THR A 440 21.67 -8.60 -12.25
CA THR A 440 22.25 -7.27 -12.39
C THR A 440 21.13 -6.27 -12.67
N PRO A 441 20.90 -5.25 -11.82
CA PRO A 441 19.84 -4.29 -12.07
C PRO A 441 20.12 -3.62 -13.40
N ALA A 442 19.20 -3.76 -14.36
CA ALA A 442 19.32 -3.11 -15.66
C ALA A 442 19.61 -1.63 -15.43
N ALA A 443 20.74 -1.14 -15.96
CA ALA A 443 21.12 0.26 -15.88
C ALA A 443 19.90 1.09 -16.30
N ARG A 444 19.32 1.84 -15.36
CA ARG A 444 18.26 2.80 -15.68
C ARG A 444 18.90 3.82 -16.62
N ARG A 445 18.63 3.68 -17.92
CA ARG A 445 18.90 4.71 -18.92
C ARG A 445 18.02 5.92 -18.66
#